data_AF-A0A4Z1G8W3-F1
#
_entry.id   AF-A0A4Z1G8W3-F1
#
_cell.length_a   1.000
_cell.length_b   1.000
_cell.length_c   1.000
_cell.angle_alpha   90.00
_cell.angle_beta   90.00
_cell.angle_gamma   90.00
#
_symmetry.space_group_name_H-M   'P 1'
#
loop_
_entity.id
_entity.type
_entity.pdbx_description
1 polymer ?
#
loop_
_entity_poly.entity_id
_entity_poly.type
_entity_poly.pdbx_seq_one_letter_code
_entity_poly.pdbx_strand_id
1 'polypeptide(L)'
;MYTIPIRNICFQATAYSLTEIPNVLAAFTEWQKNGAQTDPKTSVIINILSTGCSLGLVYSEPATYPDAFAPFAAIPNGIVRVPATNATVSLLMRSALLLRDKQLVSFILNQRLTKLLSHVYLSAASLIDETLYNETSSYYFDTINGLQADGVNINMTFTLQTIPPSLVTASEARGGNPMGVPPQAHQCL
;
A
#
# COMPACT_ATOMS: atom_id res chain seq x y z
N MET A 1 6.63 -23.96 13.94
CA MET A 1 6.48 -22.60 13.39
C MET A 1 6.01 -21.71 14.53
N TYR A 2 6.80 -20.71 14.93
CA TYR A 2 6.41 -19.75 15.96
C TYR A 2 6.11 -18.41 15.30
N THR A 3 4.91 -17.88 15.52
CA THR A 3 4.54 -16.52 15.14
C THR A 3 4.92 -15.59 16.29
N ILE A 4 5.66 -14.53 15.99
CA ILE A 4 5.97 -13.49 16.98
C ILE A 4 4.87 -12.42 16.88
N PRO A 5 4.05 -12.22 17.92
CA PRO A 5 2.99 -11.22 17.86
C PRO A 5 3.59 -9.80 17.89
N ILE A 6 3.37 -9.06 16.81
CA ILE A 6 3.66 -7.61 16.76
C ILE A 6 2.53 -6.91 17.51
N ARG A 7 2.85 -6.25 18.63
CA ARG A 7 1.85 -5.63 19.52
C ARG A 7 1.80 -4.12 19.34
N ASN A 8 2.96 -3.49 19.52
CA ASN A 8 3.11 -2.03 19.45
C ASN A 8 3.89 -1.69 18.18
N ILE A 9 3.42 -0.68 17.46
CA ILE A 9 3.91 -0.23 16.16
C ILE A 9 3.92 1.29 16.12
N CYS A 10 4.75 1.86 15.24
CA CYS A 10 4.61 3.24 14.80
C CYS A 10 3.84 3.24 13.48
N PHE A 11 2.85 4.12 13.32
CA PHE A 11 2.25 4.32 12.01
C PHE A 11 1.83 5.76 11.75
N GLN A 12 1.78 6.10 10.47
CA GLN A 12 1.33 7.38 9.93
C GLN A 12 0.47 7.13 8.70
N ALA A 13 -0.51 7.99 8.47
CA ALA A 13 -1.27 8.00 7.22
C ALA A 13 -1.40 9.42 6.65
N THR A 14 -1.03 9.58 5.39
CA THR A 14 -1.10 10.84 4.64
C THR A 14 -1.88 10.62 3.35
N ALA A 15 -2.77 11.55 3.01
CA ALA A 15 -3.46 11.57 1.73
C ALA A 15 -2.83 12.62 0.80
N TYR A 16 -2.69 12.28 -0.48
CA TYR A 16 -2.12 13.13 -1.52
C TYR A 16 -3.11 13.29 -2.68
N SER A 17 -3.07 14.44 -3.35
CA SER A 17 -3.82 14.65 -4.60
C SER A 17 -3.22 13.84 -5.75
N LEU A 18 -3.97 13.73 -6.85
CA LEU A 18 -3.52 13.06 -8.08
C LEU A 18 -2.21 13.65 -8.62
N THR A 19 -2.00 14.96 -8.48
CA THR A 19 -0.81 15.67 -8.96
C THR A 19 0.48 15.25 -8.26
N GLU A 20 0.39 14.71 -7.04
CA GLU A 20 1.54 14.29 -6.23
C GLU A 20 1.85 12.79 -6.39
N ILE A 21 1.03 12.03 -7.13
CA ILE A 21 1.24 10.58 -7.33
C ILE A 21 2.62 10.26 -7.90
N PRO A 22 3.15 10.98 -8.92
CA PRO A 22 4.50 10.73 -9.40
C PRO A 22 5.56 10.87 -8.28
N ASN A 23 5.42 11.88 -7.41
CA ASN A 23 6.34 12.08 -6.28
C ASN A 23 6.22 10.95 -5.24
N VAL A 24 5.00 10.47 -4.98
CA VAL A 24 4.76 9.32 -4.10
C VAL A 24 5.37 8.04 -4.67
N LEU A 25 5.21 7.78 -5.97
CA LEU A 25 5.76 6.59 -6.64
C LEU A 25 7.28 6.62 -6.73
N ALA A 26 7.88 7.80 -6.97
CA ALA A 26 9.33 7.98 -6.92
C ALA A 26 9.89 7.71 -5.51
N ALA A 27 9.27 8.30 -4.47
CA ALA A 27 9.65 8.05 -3.08
C ALA A 27 9.47 6.58 -2.68
N PHE A 28 8.41 5.93 -3.18
CA PHE A 28 8.19 4.50 -2.97
C PHE A 28 9.26 3.66 -3.61
N THR A 29 9.62 3.93 -4.87
CA THR A 29 10.69 3.24 -5.58
C THR A 29 12.02 3.35 -4.84
N GLU A 30 12.35 4.56 -4.36
CA GLU A 30 13.56 4.81 -3.56
C GLU A 30 13.54 4.02 -2.24
N TRP A 31 12.41 4.06 -1.51
CA TRP A 31 12.24 3.25 -0.31
C TRP A 31 12.36 1.75 -0.61
N GLN A 32 11.78 1.26 -1.70
CA GLN A 32 11.87 -0.14 -2.07
C GLN A 32 13.30 -0.57 -2.38
N LYS A 33 14.09 0.27 -3.04
CA LYS A 33 15.49 -0.03 -3.39
C LYS A 33 16.43 0.03 -2.19
N ASN A 34 16.18 0.96 -1.27
CA ASN A 34 17.14 1.27 -0.19
C ASN A 34 16.59 0.97 1.22
N GLY A 35 15.40 1.46 1.55
CA GLY A 35 14.79 1.30 2.88
C GLY A 35 14.28 -0.11 3.17
N ALA A 36 13.39 -0.63 2.32
CA ALA A 36 12.77 -1.95 2.47
C ALA A 36 13.79 -3.11 2.45
N GLN A 37 14.94 -2.90 1.82
CA GLN A 37 16.02 -3.89 1.72
C GLN A 37 16.86 -3.99 2.99
N THR A 38 16.97 -2.88 3.73
CA THR A 38 17.87 -2.75 4.88
C THR A 38 17.15 -2.84 6.21
N ASP A 39 15.88 -2.42 6.26
CA ASP A 39 15.06 -2.46 7.47
C ASP A 39 13.77 -3.29 7.28
N PRO A 40 13.76 -4.55 7.74
CA PRO A 40 12.61 -5.45 7.60
C PRO A 40 11.43 -5.07 8.51
N LYS A 41 11.57 -4.07 9.38
CA LYS A 41 10.47 -3.59 10.23
C LYS A 41 9.59 -2.59 9.51
N THR A 42 10.04 -2.08 8.37
CA THR A 42 9.33 -1.07 7.58
C THR A 42 8.31 -1.71 6.66
N SER A 43 7.18 -1.07 6.52
CA SER A 43 6.15 -1.44 5.55
C SER A 43 5.45 -0.19 5.08
N VAL A 44 5.31 -0.06 3.76
CA VAL A 44 4.61 1.04 3.12
C VAL A 44 3.41 0.47 2.36
N ILE A 45 2.26 1.11 2.54
CA ILE A 45 1.02 0.78 1.86
C ILE A 45 0.63 2.00 1.03
N ILE A 46 0.45 1.79 -0.27
CA ILE A 46 -0.04 2.81 -1.20
C ILE A 46 -1.38 2.32 -1.74
N ASN A 47 -2.42 3.12 -1.57
CA ASN A 47 -3.71 2.91 -2.20
C ASN A 47 -3.99 4.08 -3.14
N ILE A 48 -3.99 3.82 -4.44
CA ILE A 48 -4.36 4.82 -5.45
C ILE A 48 -5.84 4.67 -5.79
N LEU A 49 -6.54 5.80 -5.76
CA LEU A 49 -7.97 5.96 -5.99
C LEU A 49 -8.18 7.03 -7.08
N SER A 50 -9.38 7.10 -7.65
CA SER A 50 -9.73 8.11 -8.66
C SER A 50 -9.62 9.56 -8.16
N THR A 51 -9.62 9.79 -6.85
CA THR A 51 -9.57 11.13 -6.23
C THR A 51 -8.20 11.49 -5.67
N GLY A 52 -7.24 10.57 -5.67
CA GLY A 52 -5.92 10.78 -5.07
C GLY A 52 -5.28 9.48 -4.59
N CYS A 53 -4.32 9.62 -3.69
CA CYS A 53 -3.58 8.50 -3.13
C CYS A 53 -3.57 8.56 -1.60
N SER A 54 -3.68 7.40 -0.94
CA SER A 54 -3.42 7.26 0.49
C SER A 54 -2.11 6.51 0.71
N LEU A 55 -1.19 7.13 1.44
CA LEU A 55 0.09 6.59 1.86
C LEU A 55 0.01 6.20 3.34
N GLY A 56 0.23 4.93 3.65
CA GLY A 56 0.40 4.41 5.01
C GLY A 56 1.85 4.01 5.24
N LEU A 57 2.46 4.56 6.29
CA LEU A 57 3.80 4.17 6.75
C LEU A 57 3.62 3.37 8.05
N VAL A 58 4.17 2.16 8.12
CA VAL A 58 4.05 1.27 9.28
C VAL A 58 5.43 0.74 9.66
N TYR A 59 5.80 0.93 10.92
CA TYR A 59 6.99 0.36 11.53
C TYR A 59 6.59 -0.65 12.59
N SER A 60 7.13 -1.87 12.52
CA SER A 60 6.72 -2.99 13.38
C SER A 60 7.19 -2.91 14.84
N GLU A 61 7.65 -1.74 15.28
CA GLU A 61 7.94 -1.39 16.66
C GLU A 61 7.68 0.12 16.91
N PRO A 62 7.58 0.56 18.18
CA PRO A 62 7.53 1.98 18.49
C PRO A 62 8.79 2.70 18.04
N ALA A 63 8.62 3.84 17.36
CA ALA A 63 9.74 4.65 16.87
C ALA A 63 9.31 6.12 16.74
N THR A 64 10.29 7.01 16.69
CA THR A 64 10.12 8.39 16.27
C THR A 64 10.54 8.47 14.82
N TYR A 65 9.57 8.58 13.90
CA TYR A 65 9.73 8.63 12.44
C TYR A 65 10.99 7.93 11.89
N PRO A 66 10.91 6.61 11.61
CA PRO A 66 12.07 5.84 11.15
C PRO A 66 12.77 6.44 9.93
N ASP A 67 14.11 6.45 9.93
CA ASP A 67 14.94 6.97 8.84
C ASP A 67 14.65 6.31 7.49
N ALA A 68 14.23 5.04 7.51
CA ALA A 68 13.83 4.33 6.30
C ALA A 68 12.67 5.01 5.56
N PHE A 69 11.85 5.82 6.24
CA PHE A 69 10.78 6.59 5.60
C PHE A 69 11.21 7.98 5.12
N ALA A 70 12.49 8.35 5.24
CA ALA A 70 13.00 9.64 4.77
C ALA A 70 12.60 10.01 3.33
N PRO A 71 12.51 9.08 2.34
CA PRO A 71 12.06 9.43 0.99
C PRO A 71 10.68 10.08 0.94
N PHE A 72 9.79 9.78 1.90
CA PHE A 72 8.42 10.31 1.94
C PHE A 72 8.30 11.65 2.67
N ALA A 73 9.32 12.09 3.40
CA ALA A 73 9.26 13.29 4.22
C ALA A 73 9.21 14.58 3.39
N ALA A 74 9.73 14.55 2.16
CA ALA A 74 9.86 15.72 1.29
C ALA A 74 8.68 15.92 0.34
N ILE A 75 7.68 15.03 0.33
CA ILE A 75 6.54 15.12 -0.59
C ILE A 75 5.65 16.31 -0.17
N PRO A 76 5.46 17.31 -1.03
CA PRO A 76 4.68 18.49 -0.68
C PRO A 76 3.18 18.15 -0.59
N ASN A 77 2.41 19.05 0.03
CA ASN A 77 0.93 19.06 -0.04
C ASN A 77 0.21 17.82 0.50
N GLY A 78 0.87 17.00 1.32
CA GLY A 78 0.25 15.86 1.99
C GLY A 78 -0.71 16.29 3.10
N ILE A 79 -1.95 15.80 3.06
CA ILE A 79 -2.92 15.96 4.14
C ILE A 79 -2.71 14.82 5.14
N VAL A 80 -2.08 15.12 6.27
CA VAL A 80 -1.90 14.15 7.35
C VAL A 80 -3.26 13.76 7.92
N ARG A 81 -3.66 12.50 7.72
CA ARG A 81 -4.92 11.95 8.23
C ARG A 81 -4.74 11.28 9.58
N VAL A 82 -3.59 10.63 9.77
CA VAL A 82 -3.13 10.12 11.06
C VAL A 82 -1.69 10.58 11.25
N PRO A 83 -1.42 11.47 12.23
CA PRO A 83 -0.05 11.81 12.59
C PRO A 83 0.75 10.59 13.02
N ALA A 84 2.07 10.62 12.85
CA ALA A 84 2.95 9.55 13.33
C ALA A 84 2.68 9.27 14.82
N THR A 85 2.29 8.04 15.13
CA THR A 85 1.90 7.67 16.48
C THR A 85 2.34 6.25 16.81
N ASN A 86 2.75 6.05 18.07
CA ASN A 86 3.04 4.74 18.62
C ASN A 86 1.77 4.16 19.23
N ALA A 87 1.25 3.08 18.65
CA ALA A 87 0.03 2.44 19.12
C ALA A 87 -0.01 0.95 18.80
N THR A 88 -1.18 0.33 18.94
CA THR A 88 -1.37 -1.09 18.69
C THR A 88 -1.82 -1.37 17.26
N VAL A 89 -1.56 -2.59 16.78
CA VAL A 89 -2.11 -3.09 15.51
C VAL A 89 -3.65 -3.00 15.48
N SER A 90 -4.32 -3.18 16.62
CA SER A 90 -5.77 -3.02 16.71
C SER A 90 -6.25 -1.59 16.45
N LEU A 91 -5.47 -0.56 16.83
CA LEU A 91 -5.79 0.83 16.52
C LEU A 91 -5.52 1.15 15.04
N LEU A 92 -4.46 0.58 14.45
CA LEU A 92 -4.22 0.67 13.01
C LEU A 92 -5.41 0.11 12.22
N MET A 93 -5.91 -1.08 12.58
CA MET A 93 -7.06 -1.67 11.88
C MET A 93 -8.31 -0.80 11.99
N ARG A 94 -8.55 -0.18 13.16
CA ARG A 94 -9.68 0.75 13.34
C ARG A 94 -9.50 2.05 12.57
N SER A 95 -8.29 2.61 12.53
CA SER A 95 -8.02 3.86 11.81
C SER A 95 -8.00 3.65 10.29
N ALA A 96 -7.45 2.56 9.79
CA ALA A 96 -7.53 2.19 8.37
C ALA A 96 -8.97 2.01 7.88
N LEU A 97 -9.88 1.54 8.75
CA LEU A 97 -11.32 1.50 8.47
C LEU A 97 -11.97 2.90 8.44
N LEU A 98 -11.43 3.88 9.17
CA LEU A 98 -11.91 5.27 9.21
C LEU A 98 -11.34 6.14 8.08
N LEU A 99 -10.18 5.77 7.53
CA LEU A 99 -9.56 6.42 6.37
C LEU A 99 -10.21 6.02 5.05
N ARG A 100 -10.93 4.89 5.03
CA ARG A 100 -11.80 4.54 3.92
C ARG A 100 -13.07 5.35 4.07
N ASP A 101 -13.37 6.10 3.02
CA ASP A 101 -14.59 6.87 2.86
C ASP A 101 -15.83 6.07 3.33
N LYS A 102 -16.89 6.76 3.78
CA LYS A 102 -18.11 6.19 4.42
C LYS A 102 -18.78 5.03 3.67
N GLN A 103 -18.35 4.70 2.46
CA GLN A 103 -18.79 3.55 1.68
C GLN A 103 -18.46 2.18 2.28
N LEU A 104 -17.44 2.02 3.15
CA LEU A 104 -17.17 0.69 3.73
C LEU A 104 -18.02 0.34 4.95
N VAL A 105 -18.53 1.35 5.67
CA VAL A 105 -19.59 1.13 6.68
C VAL A 105 -20.85 0.62 5.97
N SER A 106 -21.12 1.10 4.76
CA SER A 106 -22.11 0.51 3.85
C SER A 106 -21.70 -0.91 3.42
N PHE A 107 -20.44 -1.22 3.11
CA PHE A 107 -20.03 -2.58 2.72
C PHE A 107 -20.27 -3.63 3.83
N ILE A 108 -20.00 -3.29 5.10
CA ILE A 108 -20.22 -4.20 6.23
C ILE A 108 -21.70 -4.26 6.64
N LEU A 109 -22.47 -3.17 6.49
CA LEU A 109 -23.89 -3.13 6.86
C LEU A 109 -24.86 -3.52 5.73
N ASN A 110 -24.49 -3.38 4.44
CA ASN A 110 -25.32 -3.70 3.27
C ASN A 110 -25.17 -5.15 2.78
N GLN A 111 -24.41 -6.00 3.46
CA GLN A 111 -24.40 -7.45 3.15
C GLN A 111 -25.78 -8.12 3.25
N ARG A 112 -26.81 -7.41 3.73
CA ARG A 112 -28.18 -7.90 3.78
C ARG A 112 -29.10 -7.41 2.65
N LEU A 113 -28.71 -6.50 1.76
CA LEU A 113 -29.60 -5.99 0.71
C LEU A 113 -28.91 -5.73 -0.65
N THR A 114 -29.07 -6.70 -1.55
CA THR A 114 -29.26 -6.55 -3.02
C THR A 114 -28.30 -5.71 -3.87
N LYS A 115 -27.27 -6.36 -4.45
CA LYS A 115 -26.95 -6.46 -5.90
C LYS A 115 -25.63 -7.24 -6.02
N LEU A 116 -25.47 -8.06 -7.07
CA LEU A 116 -24.22 -8.78 -7.39
C LEU A 116 -23.07 -7.77 -7.62
N LEU A 117 -22.38 -7.36 -6.56
CA LEU A 117 -21.09 -6.66 -6.66
C LEU A 117 -20.02 -7.72 -6.91
N SER A 118 -19.73 -7.97 -8.19
CA SER A 118 -18.59 -8.82 -8.57
C SER A 118 -17.29 -8.10 -8.22
N HIS A 119 -16.44 -8.73 -7.41
CA HIS A 119 -15.11 -8.24 -7.11
C HIS A 119 -14.11 -9.07 -7.91
N VAL A 120 -13.23 -8.39 -8.64
CA VAL A 120 -12.14 -9.04 -9.38
C VAL A 120 -10.84 -8.59 -8.74
N TYR A 121 -10.03 -9.57 -8.33
CA TYR A 121 -8.67 -9.35 -7.82
C TYR A 121 -7.70 -9.89 -8.85
N LEU A 122 -6.84 -9.02 -9.35
CA LEU A 122 -5.73 -9.38 -10.23
C LEU A 122 -4.45 -8.98 -9.52
N SER A 123 -3.42 -9.79 -9.68
CA SER A 123 -2.10 -9.44 -9.19
C SER A 123 -1.03 -9.83 -10.18
N ALA A 124 0.06 -9.07 -10.18
CA ALA A 124 1.24 -9.36 -10.97
C ALA A 124 2.50 -9.05 -10.15
N ALA A 125 3.58 -9.81 -10.38
CA ALA A 125 4.87 -9.55 -9.75
C ALA A 125 5.89 -9.13 -10.81
N SER A 126 6.71 -8.13 -10.48
CA SER A 126 7.79 -7.64 -11.35
C SER A 126 8.97 -7.09 -10.54
N LEU A 127 10.05 -6.76 -11.24
CA LEU A 127 11.19 -6.04 -10.66
C LEU A 127 10.86 -4.57 -10.45
N ILE A 128 11.47 -3.94 -9.44
CA ILE A 128 11.26 -2.52 -9.12
C ILE A 128 11.61 -1.64 -10.29
N ASP A 129 10.57 -1.05 -10.88
CA ASP A 129 10.65 -0.18 -12.05
C ASP A 129 9.65 0.98 -11.90
N GLU A 130 10.19 2.18 -11.76
CA GLU A 130 9.42 3.41 -11.63
C GLU A 130 8.62 3.71 -12.91
N THR A 131 9.16 3.36 -14.07
CA THR A 131 8.50 3.53 -15.37
C THR A 131 7.22 2.70 -15.40
N LEU A 132 7.32 1.43 -15.00
CA LEU A 132 6.18 0.54 -14.91
C LEU A 132 5.10 1.09 -13.97
N TYR A 133 5.48 1.67 -12.83
CA TYR A 133 4.53 2.28 -11.90
C TYR A 133 3.80 3.47 -12.48
N ASN A 134 4.54 4.38 -13.11
CA ASN A 134 3.97 5.56 -13.74
C ASN A 134 3.02 5.17 -14.88
N GLU A 135 3.45 4.29 -15.80
CA GLU A 135 2.62 3.81 -16.90
C GLU A 135 1.36 3.09 -16.41
N THR A 136 1.49 2.22 -15.40
CA THR A 136 0.34 1.50 -14.81
C THR A 136 -0.63 2.48 -14.16
N SER A 137 -0.12 3.50 -13.46
CA SER A 137 -0.96 4.53 -12.84
C SER A 137 -1.70 5.38 -13.87
N SER A 138 -1.04 5.77 -14.97
CA SER A 138 -1.66 6.49 -16.08
C SER A 138 -2.76 5.65 -16.74
N TYR A 139 -2.45 4.38 -17.09
CA TYR A 139 -3.43 3.46 -17.66
C TYR A 139 -4.65 3.25 -16.74
N TYR A 140 -4.41 3.13 -15.44
CA TYR A 140 -5.47 3.03 -14.43
C TYR A 140 -6.38 4.26 -14.45
N PHE A 141 -5.83 5.48 -14.49
CA PHE A 141 -6.63 6.70 -14.54
C PHE A 141 -7.42 6.83 -15.84
N ASP A 142 -6.80 6.55 -16.98
CA ASP A 142 -7.46 6.59 -18.28
C ASP A 142 -8.64 5.61 -18.33
N THR A 143 -8.44 4.39 -17.80
CA THR A 143 -9.48 3.37 -17.69
C THR A 143 -10.64 3.84 -16.82
N ILE A 144 -10.35 4.40 -15.64
CA ILE A 144 -11.40 4.87 -14.74
C ILE A 144 -12.18 6.02 -15.36
N ASN A 145 -11.49 7.01 -15.92
CA ASN A 145 -12.11 8.18 -16.50
C ASN A 145 -13.00 7.81 -17.69
N GLY A 146 -12.56 6.88 -18.54
CA GLY A 146 -13.36 6.36 -19.65
C GLY A 146 -14.63 5.66 -19.17
N LEU A 147 -14.50 4.72 -18.23
CA LEU A 147 -15.65 3.98 -17.70
C LEU A 147 -16.65 4.89 -16.97
N GLN A 148 -16.16 5.90 -16.24
CA GLN A 148 -17.01 6.90 -15.59
C GLN A 148 -17.73 7.80 -16.60
N ALA A 149 -17.05 8.19 -17.69
CA ALA A 149 -17.67 8.94 -18.79
C ALA A 149 -18.81 8.14 -19.46
N ASP A 150 -18.67 6.82 -19.54
CA ASP A 150 -19.72 5.90 -20.02
C ASP A 150 -20.84 5.66 -18.99
N GLY A 151 -20.81 6.32 -17.84
CA GLY A 151 -21.81 6.20 -16.77
C GLY A 151 -21.68 4.94 -15.93
N VAL A 152 -20.56 4.21 -16.04
CA VAL A 152 -20.30 3.00 -15.25
C VAL A 152 -19.82 3.40 -13.86
N ASN A 153 -20.58 3.02 -12.84
CA ASN A 153 -20.16 3.19 -11.45
C ASN A 153 -19.16 2.09 -11.08
N ILE A 154 -17.87 2.44 -11.08
CA ILE A 154 -16.77 1.55 -10.71
C ILE A 154 -16.03 2.07 -9.48
N ASN A 155 -15.53 1.14 -8.68
CA ASN A 155 -14.59 1.41 -7.60
C ASN A 155 -13.39 0.47 -7.76
N MET A 156 -12.34 0.97 -8.39
CA MET A 156 -11.11 0.21 -8.61
C MET A 156 -10.03 0.76 -7.68
N THR A 157 -9.25 -0.10 -7.04
CA THR A 157 -8.13 0.28 -6.19
C THR A 157 -6.89 -0.42 -6.72
N PHE A 158 -5.79 0.32 -6.81
CA PHE A 158 -4.48 -0.18 -7.19
C PHE A 158 -3.54 -0.10 -5.98
N THR A 159 -2.87 -1.21 -5.65
CA THR A 159 -2.04 -1.33 -4.45
C THR A 159 -0.65 -1.85 -4.77
N LEU A 160 0.39 -1.21 -4.23
CA LEU A 160 1.76 -1.67 -4.39
C LEU A 160 2.27 -2.31 -3.10
N GLN A 161 2.86 -3.49 -3.21
CA GLN A 161 3.48 -4.21 -2.09
C GLN A 161 4.91 -4.64 -2.45
N THR A 162 5.82 -4.57 -1.48
CA THR A 162 7.23 -4.93 -1.68
C THR A 162 7.50 -6.34 -1.21
N ILE A 163 8.30 -7.08 -1.97
CA ILE A 163 8.82 -8.39 -1.60
C ILE A 163 10.34 -8.25 -1.45
N PRO A 164 10.85 -8.08 -0.21
CA PRO A 164 12.29 -8.00 0.00
C PRO A 164 12.93 -9.40 -0.16
N PRO A 165 14.20 -9.49 -0.60
CA PRO A 165 14.95 -10.75 -0.72
C PRO A 165 14.94 -11.56 0.57
N SER A 166 15.02 -10.89 1.72
CA SER A 166 15.00 -11.52 3.04
C SER A 166 13.73 -12.34 3.27
N LEU A 167 12.59 -11.92 2.71
CA LEU A 167 11.32 -12.66 2.79
C LEU A 167 11.38 -13.95 1.96
N VAL A 168 11.97 -13.88 0.77
CA VAL A 168 12.16 -15.04 -0.11
C VAL A 168 13.10 -16.06 0.55
N THR A 169 14.27 -15.62 1.03
CA THR A 169 15.23 -16.47 1.73
C THR A 169 14.61 -17.14 2.96
N ALA A 170 13.83 -16.38 3.76
CA ALA A 170 13.14 -16.93 4.92
C ALA A 170 12.05 -17.94 4.54
N SER A 171 11.38 -17.74 3.39
CA SER A 171 10.39 -18.66 2.84
C SER A 171 11.04 -19.98 2.40
N GLU A 172 12.12 -19.90 1.61
CA GLU A 172 12.88 -21.07 1.12
C GLU A 172 13.45 -21.90 2.27
N ALA A 173 14.07 -21.25 3.26
CA ALA A 173 14.61 -21.93 4.45
C ALA A 173 13.55 -22.69 5.26
N ARG A 174 12.26 -22.39 5.06
CA ARG A 174 11.12 -23.06 5.70
C ARG A 174 10.41 -24.05 4.78
N GLY A 175 11.01 -24.40 3.63
CA GLY A 175 10.42 -25.28 2.63
C GLY A 175 9.29 -24.64 1.81
N GLY A 176 9.24 -23.30 1.77
CA GLY A 176 8.29 -22.50 1.01
C GLY A 176 8.79 -22.14 -0.40
N ASN A 177 8.32 -21.00 -0.90
CA ASN A 177 8.58 -20.49 -2.26
C ASN A 177 8.13 -21.42 -3.42
N PRO A 178 6.90 -21.96 -3.42
CA PRO A 178 6.43 -22.85 -4.49
C PRO A 178 6.34 -22.17 -5.86
N MET A 179 6.32 -20.84 -5.89
CA MET A 179 6.26 -20.03 -7.11
C MET A 179 7.63 -19.72 -7.71
N GLY A 180 8.73 -20.13 -7.05
CA GLY A 180 10.09 -19.92 -7.56
C GLY A 180 10.47 -18.44 -7.68
N VAL A 181 9.97 -17.59 -6.78
CA VAL A 181 10.32 -16.16 -6.75
C VAL A 181 11.81 -16.05 -6.44
N PRO A 182 12.63 -15.36 -7.26
CA PRO A 182 14.06 -15.28 -7.01
C PRO A 182 14.36 -14.41 -5.77
N PRO A 183 15.49 -14.65 -5.07
CA PRO A 183 15.89 -13.91 -3.87
C PRO A 183 16.48 -12.53 -4.23
N GLN A 184 15.67 -11.71 -4.88
CA GLN A 184 15.98 -10.33 -5.27
C GLN A 184 14.77 -9.43 -4.97
N ALA A 185 14.97 -8.12 -5.03
CA ALA A 185 13.92 -7.17 -4.70
C ALA A 185 12.86 -7.16 -5.81
N HIS A 186 11.60 -7.38 -5.42
CA HIS A 186 10.45 -7.36 -6.31
C HIS A 186 9.31 -6.53 -5.70
N GLN A 187 8.30 -6.27 -6.52
CA GLN A 187 6.99 -5.87 -6.06
C GLN A 187 5.90 -6.83 -6.51
N CYS A 188 4.76 -6.72 -5.83
CA CYS A 188 3.47 -7.20 -6.28
C CYS A 188 2.56 -5.98 -6.50
N LEU A 189 1.89 -5.98 -7.66
CA LEU A 189 0.88 -5.02 -8.12
C LEU A 189 -0.50 -5.65 -7.98
#